data_AF-A0A0F8XSU5-F1
#
_entry.id   AF-A0A0F8XSU5-F1
#
_cell.length_a   1.000
_cell.length_b   1.000
_cell.length_c   1.000
_cell.angle_alpha   90.00
_cell.angle_beta   90.00
_cell.angle_gamma   90.00
#
_symmetry.space_group_name_H-M   'P 1'
#
loop_
_entity.id
_entity.type
_entity.pdbx_description
1 polymer ?
#
loop_
_entity_poly.entity_id
_entity_poly.type
_entity_poly.pdbx_seq_one_letter_code
_entity_poly.pdbx_strand_id
1 'polypeptide(L)'
;HTGLPVIEKRRLVGIITRSNIDKAVHPGLGHSRVKGYMSTNLITITPDTSLSRIQSLMLQHNIGRLPVIEKKRMVGIVTRTDLLRILHEDMVKKPYSQYDLVPDLKKAARHNVKNLLTVRLPKDIRNLLKRVGRIGDGLNMGAYVVGGFVRDLLLRIENLDIDIVVEGNGMALAQKLAKKLGGEVNRFLEFGTAVVILPHGFKIDVATARTEFYEYPAALPKVEFTSLKQDLYRRDFTINSMAIKLNRKGSGDLIDFYGGERDLKKKVVRVLYNLSFVEDPTRIFRAVRFEQRYGFRIDPQTRGFIKNALGEGLFERLGNERMRDELILILNEKKPLAAIERMEEFRVLRYIHPDLRLNRRITRILEEIERKREEYKRMLMGEK
;
A
#
# COMPACT_ATOMS: atom_id res chain seq x y z
N HIS A 1 -5.50 16.13 14.83
CA HIS A 1 -4.49 16.74 15.73
C HIS A 1 -4.03 18.14 15.26
N THR A 2 -4.85 19.18 15.42
CA THR A 2 -4.47 20.58 15.11
C THR A 2 -3.80 21.24 16.32
N GLY A 3 -2.82 22.11 16.09
CA GLY A 3 -2.09 22.79 17.17
C GLY A 3 -1.31 23.98 16.63
N LEU A 4 -1.43 25.10 17.31
CA LEU A 4 -1.01 26.42 16.87
C LEU A 4 0.10 26.96 17.80
N PRO A 5 1.15 27.57 17.23
CA PRO A 5 2.15 28.28 18.02
C PRO A 5 1.55 29.57 18.60
N VAL A 6 1.89 29.87 19.84
CA VAL A 6 1.55 31.12 20.53
C VAL A 6 2.79 32.00 20.53
N ILE A 7 2.68 33.20 19.96
CA ILE A 7 3.81 34.11 19.75
C ILE A 7 3.54 35.42 20.49
N GLU A 8 4.52 35.87 21.28
CA GLU A 8 4.50 37.19 21.93
C GLU A 8 5.75 37.97 21.52
N LYS A 9 5.58 39.20 21.03
CA LYS A 9 6.70 40.05 20.56
C LYS A 9 7.69 39.30 19.63
N ARG A 10 7.15 38.50 18.70
CA ARG A 10 7.90 37.65 17.72
C ARG A 10 8.74 36.52 18.33
N ARG A 11 8.50 36.18 19.61
CA ARG A 11 9.10 35.02 20.29
C ARG A 11 8.04 33.96 20.51
N LEU A 12 8.41 32.71 20.28
CA LEU A 12 7.55 31.57 20.59
C LEU A 12 7.45 31.44 22.12
N VAL A 13 6.22 31.51 22.65
CA VAL A 13 5.95 31.43 24.10
C VAL A 13 5.16 30.18 24.50
N GLY A 14 4.54 29.48 23.54
CA GLY A 14 3.89 28.20 23.79
C GLY A 14 3.31 27.56 22.54
N ILE A 15 2.74 26.38 22.68
CA ILE A 15 1.90 25.72 21.66
C ILE A 15 0.59 25.34 22.31
N ILE A 16 -0.53 25.68 21.65
CA ILE A 16 -1.85 25.23 22.06
C ILE A 16 -2.39 24.20 21.06
N THR A 17 -2.84 23.06 21.54
CA THR A 17 -3.44 22.02 20.69
C THR A 17 -4.96 22.00 20.84
N ARG A 18 -5.67 21.42 19.87
CA ARG A 18 -7.11 21.19 19.99
C ARG A 18 -7.46 20.42 21.25
N SER A 19 -6.67 19.43 21.65
CA SER A 19 -6.87 18.71 22.92
C SER A 19 -6.71 19.61 24.15
N ASN A 20 -5.82 20.63 24.10
CA ASN A 20 -5.73 21.62 25.18
C ASN A 20 -6.95 22.55 25.21
N ILE A 21 -7.48 22.90 24.04
CA ILE A 21 -8.71 23.70 23.90
C ILE A 21 -9.91 22.90 24.40
N ASP A 22 -10.09 21.66 23.95
CA ASP A 22 -11.21 20.80 24.35
C ASP A 22 -11.25 20.59 25.87
N LYS A 23 -10.08 20.49 26.52
CA LYS A 23 -9.96 20.46 27.99
C LYS A 23 -10.33 21.80 28.66
N ALA A 24 -10.15 22.92 27.96
CA ALA A 24 -10.49 24.26 28.42
C ALA A 24 -11.94 24.68 28.11
N VAL A 25 -12.70 23.91 27.30
CA VAL A 25 -14.12 24.20 26.96
C VAL A 25 -15.11 23.56 27.96
N HIS A 26 -14.63 22.94 29.05
CA HIS A 26 -15.51 22.61 30.19
C HIS A 26 -16.23 23.88 30.70
N PRO A 27 -17.48 23.78 31.23
CA PRO A 27 -18.31 24.95 31.50
C PRO A 27 -17.61 25.93 32.45
N GLY A 28 -17.33 27.15 31.98
CA GLY A 28 -16.82 28.25 32.81
C GLY A 28 -15.50 28.91 32.38
N LEU A 29 -14.81 28.41 31.34
CA LEU A 29 -13.45 28.88 30.99
C LEU A 29 -13.30 29.54 29.61
N GLY A 30 -14.42 29.87 28.94
CA GLY A 30 -14.42 30.50 27.62
C GLY A 30 -13.77 31.90 27.55
N HIS A 31 -13.47 32.53 28.69
CA HIS A 31 -12.79 33.83 28.77
C HIS A 31 -11.33 33.71 29.24
N SER A 32 -10.84 32.49 29.46
CA SER A 32 -9.52 32.26 30.02
C SER A 32 -8.43 32.49 28.97
N ARG A 33 -7.31 33.10 29.41
CA ARG A 33 -6.19 33.43 28.53
C ARG A 33 -5.50 32.15 28.04
N VAL A 34 -5.14 32.12 26.75
CA VAL A 34 -4.39 31.03 26.09
C VAL A 34 -3.12 30.61 26.85
N LYS A 35 -2.47 31.57 27.52
CA LYS A 35 -1.27 31.36 28.35
C LYS A 35 -1.46 30.30 29.44
N GLY A 36 -2.68 30.10 29.94
CA GLY A 36 -2.98 29.13 31.00
C GLY A 36 -3.11 27.67 30.54
N TYR A 37 -3.25 27.43 29.23
CA TYR A 37 -3.54 26.09 28.68
C TYR A 37 -2.56 25.64 27.59
N MET A 38 -1.66 26.54 27.18
CA MET A 38 -0.61 26.21 26.22
C MET A 38 0.52 25.42 26.90
N SER A 39 1.15 24.53 26.15
CA SER A 39 2.40 23.88 26.57
C SER A 39 3.57 24.84 26.43
N THR A 40 4.36 24.98 27.50
CA THR A 40 5.56 25.86 27.55
C THR A 40 6.87 25.09 27.41
N ASN A 41 6.87 23.76 27.59
CA ASN A 41 8.03 22.92 27.31
C ASN A 41 8.07 22.62 25.81
N LEU A 42 8.79 23.47 25.09
CA LEU A 42 8.78 23.52 23.63
C LEU A 42 9.99 22.78 23.06
N ILE A 43 9.71 21.78 22.23
CA ILE A 43 10.73 21.13 21.41
C ILE A 43 10.76 21.88 20.07
N THR A 44 11.91 22.47 19.75
CA THR A 44 12.11 23.31 18.57
C THR A 44 13.27 22.81 17.72
N ILE A 45 13.29 23.22 16.46
CA ILE A 45 14.36 22.93 15.50
C ILE A 45 14.91 24.23 14.90
N THR A 46 16.05 24.16 14.20
CA THR A 46 16.63 25.27 13.43
C THR A 46 16.41 25.07 11.93
N PRO A 47 16.55 26.10 11.08
CA PRO A 47 16.48 25.94 9.62
C PRO A 47 17.46 24.91 9.05
N ASP A 48 18.61 24.72 9.71
CA ASP A 48 19.65 23.77 9.30
C ASP A 48 19.42 22.34 9.84
N THR A 49 18.34 22.10 10.59
CA THR A 49 18.06 20.78 11.16
C THR A 49 17.70 19.79 10.05
N SER A 50 18.42 18.66 9.99
CA SER A 50 18.19 17.64 8.97
C SER A 50 16.82 16.96 9.10
N LEU A 51 16.23 16.54 7.97
CA LEU A 51 14.95 15.83 7.95
C LEU A 51 14.94 14.57 8.82
N SER A 52 16.04 13.81 8.85
CA SER A 52 16.18 12.61 9.70
C SER A 52 16.12 12.96 11.19
N ARG A 53 16.72 14.09 11.59
CA ARG A 53 16.66 14.56 12.97
C ARG A 53 15.25 15.06 13.32
N ILE A 54 14.58 15.77 12.42
CA ILE A 54 13.19 16.20 12.59
C ILE A 54 12.28 14.99 12.80
N GLN A 55 12.43 13.93 11.98
CA GLN A 55 11.68 12.69 12.12
C GLN A 55 11.91 12.02 13.49
N SER A 56 13.17 11.87 13.90
CA SER A 56 13.54 11.30 15.20
C SER A 56 12.90 12.06 16.37
N LEU A 57 12.93 13.40 16.34
CA LEU A 57 12.31 14.24 17.36
C LEU A 57 10.79 14.08 17.41
N MET A 58 10.13 14.02 16.25
CA MET A 58 8.68 13.79 16.17
C MET A 58 8.27 12.43 16.75
N LEU A 59 9.08 11.38 16.51
CA LEU A 59 8.82 10.04 17.02
C LEU A 59 9.10 9.94 18.52
N GLN A 60 10.30 10.35 18.95
CA GLN A 60 10.76 10.25 20.34
C GLN A 60 9.83 10.97 21.31
N HIS A 61 9.31 12.13 20.91
CA HIS A 61 8.45 12.95 21.77
C HIS A 61 6.97 12.84 21.43
N ASN A 62 6.60 11.96 20.49
CA ASN A 62 5.24 11.78 19.98
C ASN A 62 4.55 13.10 19.58
N ILE A 63 5.30 14.01 18.96
CA ILE A 63 4.83 15.33 18.52
C ILE A 63 4.65 15.35 17.01
N GLY A 64 3.57 15.97 16.54
CA GLY A 64 3.23 16.05 15.11
C GLY A 64 3.70 17.33 14.42
N ARG A 65 4.37 18.22 15.15
CA ARG A 65 4.75 19.55 14.67
C ARG A 65 5.95 20.08 15.45
N LEU A 66 6.85 20.76 14.74
CA LEU A 66 8.09 21.30 15.29
C LEU A 66 8.24 22.76 14.83
N PRO A 67 8.19 23.73 15.76
CA PRO A 67 8.52 25.12 15.45
C PRO A 67 9.99 25.26 15.02
N VAL A 68 10.21 26.05 13.97
CA VAL A 68 11.54 26.41 13.47
C VAL A 68 11.94 27.75 14.05
N ILE A 69 13.05 27.78 14.78
CA ILE A 69 13.61 28.95 15.44
C ILE A 69 14.96 29.31 14.82
N GLU A 70 15.13 30.56 14.43
CA GLU A 70 16.39 31.12 13.95
C GLU A 70 16.66 32.44 14.69
N LYS A 71 17.88 32.66 15.20
CA LYS A 71 18.27 33.88 15.94
C LYS A 71 17.24 34.30 17.02
N LYS A 72 16.73 33.33 17.79
CA LYS A 72 15.71 33.49 18.86
C LYS A 72 14.32 33.93 18.38
N ARG A 73 14.03 33.84 17.08
CA ARG A 73 12.73 34.20 16.49
C ARG A 73 12.13 32.99 15.78
N MET A 74 10.82 32.85 15.85
CA MET A 74 10.11 31.82 15.09
C MET A 74 10.06 32.23 13.62
N VAL A 75 10.57 31.36 12.74
CA VAL A 75 10.62 31.59 11.30
C VAL A 75 9.69 30.66 10.52
N GLY A 76 9.25 29.56 11.13
CA GLY A 76 8.32 28.63 10.50
C GLY A 76 7.87 27.51 11.42
N ILE A 77 7.13 26.56 10.86
CA ILE A 77 6.71 25.33 11.51
C ILE A 77 6.82 24.19 10.51
N VAL A 78 7.35 23.04 10.95
CA VAL A 78 7.35 21.80 10.17
C VAL A 78 6.33 20.87 10.78
N THR A 79 5.36 20.43 9.99
CA THR A 79 4.37 19.44 10.41
C THR A 79 4.73 18.05 9.91
N ARG A 80 4.10 17.04 10.50
CA ARG A 80 4.20 15.66 10.02
C ARG A 80 3.74 15.54 8.55
N THR A 81 2.76 16.33 8.14
CA THR A 81 2.30 16.43 6.75
C THR A 81 3.36 17.05 5.85
N ASP A 82 4.09 18.07 6.31
CA ASP A 82 5.20 18.65 5.53
C ASP A 82 6.35 17.65 5.36
N LEU A 83 6.69 16.89 6.41
CA LEU A 83 7.67 15.81 6.29
C LEU A 83 7.23 14.78 5.25
N LEU A 84 5.97 14.31 5.33
CA LEU A 84 5.43 13.38 4.35
C LEU A 84 5.45 13.97 2.95
N ARG A 85 5.01 15.23 2.78
CA ARG A 85 5.01 15.91 1.48
C ARG A 85 6.41 16.09 0.92
N ILE A 86 7.41 16.43 1.73
CA ILE A 86 8.80 16.56 1.30
C ILE A 86 9.38 15.19 0.94
N LEU A 87 9.11 14.16 1.74
CA LEU A 87 9.47 12.79 1.40
C LEU A 87 8.83 12.38 0.05
N HIS A 88 7.58 12.75 -0.20
CA HIS A 88 6.89 12.53 -1.47
C HIS A 88 7.42 13.41 -2.62
N GLU A 89 7.76 14.69 -2.39
CA GLU A 89 8.27 15.62 -3.41
C GLU A 89 9.72 15.32 -3.79
N ASP A 90 10.57 14.96 -2.82
CA ASP A 90 11.91 14.43 -3.07
C ASP A 90 11.84 13.09 -3.79
N MET A 91 10.85 12.23 -3.51
CA MET A 91 10.61 11.01 -4.29
C MET A 91 10.20 11.27 -5.75
N VAL A 92 9.57 12.43 -6.03
CA VAL A 92 9.17 12.86 -7.38
C VAL A 92 10.30 13.57 -8.12
N LYS A 93 11.13 14.37 -7.43
CA LYS A 93 12.25 15.15 -8.02
C LYS A 93 13.58 14.41 -8.05
N LYS A 94 13.81 13.51 -7.09
CA LYS A 94 14.92 12.57 -7.02
C LYS A 94 14.33 11.18 -6.80
N PRO A 95 13.93 10.47 -7.86
CA PRO A 95 13.70 9.04 -7.72
C PRO A 95 14.92 8.45 -7.01
N TYR A 96 14.70 7.52 -6.07
CA TYR A 96 15.73 6.62 -5.55
C TYR A 96 16.33 5.82 -6.74
N SER A 97 17.13 6.51 -7.54
CA SER A 97 17.72 6.13 -8.82
C SER A 97 19.25 6.21 -8.72
N GLN A 98 19.79 6.59 -7.56
CA GLN A 98 21.24 6.67 -7.34
C GLN A 98 21.83 5.47 -6.61
N TYR A 99 21.04 4.41 -6.40
CA TYR A 99 21.57 3.09 -6.05
C TYR A 99 21.15 2.09 -7.13
N ASP A 100 21.99 1.96 -8.16
CA ASP A 100 22.10 0.83 -9.10
C ASP A 100 20.81 0.16 -9.60
N LEU A 101 19.89 0.94 -10.18
CA LEU A 101 18.93 0.41 -11.14
C LEU A 101 19.34 0.83 -12.56
N VAL A 102 20.22 0.02 -13.15
CA VAL A 102 20.48 -0.23 -14.58
C VAL A 102 20.34 0.99 -15.54
N PRO A 103 21.39 1.38 -16.31
CA PRO A 103 21.47 2.64 -17.07
C PRO A 103 20.43 2.92 -18.19
N ASP A 104 19.37 2.13 -18.35
CA ASP A 104 18.59 2.08 -19.61
C ASP A 104 17.10 2.45 -19.47
N LEU A 105 16.75 3.29 -18.49
CA LEU A 105 15.37 3.73 -18.21
C LEU A 105 14.84 4.84 -19.15
N LYS A 106 15.56 5.19 -20.23
CA LYS A 106 15.04 6.07 -21.29
C LYS A 106 14.06 5.39 -22.25
N LYS A 107 13.89 4.07 -22.14
CA LYS A 107 12.75 3.34 -22.69
C LYS A 107 12.02 2.68 -21.53
N ALA A 108 10.95 3.30 -21.02
CA ALA A 108 9.87 2.49 -20.46
C ALA A 108 9.50 1.51 -21.57
N ALA A 109 9.87 0.23 -21.40
CA ALA A 109 9.74 -0.79 -22.44
C ALA A 109 8.25 -1.03 -22.66
N ARG A 110 7.62 -0.19 -23.50
CA ARG A 110 6.29 -0.41 -24.04
C ARG A 110 6.40 -1.61 -24.97
N HIS A 111 6.34 -2.80 -24.39
CA HIS A 111 6.15 -4.02 -25.14
C HIS A 111 4.67 -4.40 -25.06
N ASN A 112 4.13 -4.80 -26.20
CA ASN A 112 2.70 -5.08 -26.32
C ASN A 112 2.45 -6.57 -26.01
N VAL A 113 1.58 -6.84 -25.05
CA VAL A 113 1.24 -8.19 -24.56
C VAL A 113 -0.06 -8.73 -25.14
N LYS A 114 -0.55 -8.17 -26.25
CA LYS A 114 -1.82 -8.57 -26.87
C LYS A 114 -1.85 -10.03 -27.33
N ASN A 115 -0.72 -10.57 -27.77
CA ASN A 115 -0.61 -12.00 -28.09
C ASN A 115 -0.77 -12.85 -26.83
N LEU A 116 -0.15 -12.46 -25.72
CA LEU A 116 -0.29 -13.16 -24.44
C LEU A 116 -1.74 -13.15 -23.95
N LEU A 117 -2.40 -11.98 -24.01
CA LEU A 117 -3.84 -11.87 -23.72
C LEU A 117 -4.67 -12.81 -24.60
N THR A 118 -4.35 -12.90 -25.89
CA THR A 118 -5.08 -13.72 -26.87
C THR A 118 -4.94 -15.22 -26.61
N VAL A 119 -3.73 -15.66 -26.25
CA VAL A 119 -3.39 -17.07 -26.02
C VAL A 119 -3.87 -17.55 -24.66
N ARG A 120 -3.78 -16.71 -23.62
CA ARG A 120 -3.99 -17.13 -22.23
C ARG A 120 -5.39 -16.89 -21.69
N LEU A 121 -6.13 -15.92 -22.23
CA LEU A 121 -7.43 -15.55 -21.69
C LEU A 121 -8.58 -16.19 -22.47
N PRO A 122 -9.61 -16.70 -21.76
CA PRO A 122 -10.85 -17.12 -22.39
C PRO A 122 -11.44 -16.02 -23.28
N LYS A 123 -12.17 -16.43 -24.32
CA LYS A 123 -12.75 -15.50 -25.30
C LYS A 123 -13.64 -14.45 -24.64
N ASP A 124 -14.40 -14.84 -23.62
CA ASP A 124 -15.33 -13.96 -22.92
C ASP A 124 -14.62 -12.89 -22.11
N ILE A 125 -13.55 -13.25 -21.39
CA ILE A 125 -12.71 -12.31 -20.66
C ILE A 125 -12.02 -11.33 -21.62
N ARG A 126 -11.52 -11.80 -22.76
CA ARG A 126 -10.94 -10.91 -23.79
C ARG A 126 -11.97 -9.93 -24.35
N ASN A 127 -13.20 -10.38 -24.56
CA ASN A 127 -14.28 -9.53 -25.03
C ASN A 127 -14.70 -8.51 -23.98
N LEU A 128 -14.73 -8.91 -22.71
CA LEU A 128 -14.98 -8.03 -21.57
C LEU A 128 -13.94 -6.91 -21.50
N LEU A 129 -12.64 -7.24 -21.51
CA LEU A 129 -11.57 -6.24 -21.46
C LEU A 129 -11.62 -5.27 -22.65
N LYS A 130 -11.93 -5.76 -23.86
CA LYS A 130 -12.16 -4.91 -25.04
C LYS A 130 -13.37 -3.97 -24.86
N ARG A 131 -14.45 -4.43 -24.22
CA ARG A 131 -15.63 -3.61 -23.93
C ARG A 131 -15.30 -2.51 -22.92
N VAL A 132 -14.56 -2.83 -21.87
CA VAL A 132 -14.05 -1.85 -20.88
C VAL A 132 -13.26 -0.75 -21.60
N GLY A 133 -12.30 -1.13 -22.45
CA GLY A 133 -11.52 -0.18 -23.24
C GLY A 133 -12.36 0.75 -24.13
N ARG A 134 -13.36 0.20 -24.83
CA ARG A 134 -14.29 0.98 -25.67
C ARG A 134 -15.17 1.93 -24.86
N ILE A 135 -15.58 1.52 -23.65
CA ILE A 135 -16.34 2.38 -22.74
C ILE A 135 -15.44 3.52 -22.25
N GLY A 136 -14.20 3.23 -21.87
CA GLY A 136 -13.19 4.24 -21.52
C GLY A 136 -12.98 5.26 -22.63
N ASP A 137 -12.78 4.80 -23.88
CA ASP A 137 -12.66 5.69 -25.05
C ASP A 137 -13.88 6.61 -25.20
N GLY A 138 -15.09 6.05 -25.11
CA GLY A 138 -16.34 6.82 -25.22
C GLY A 138 -16.66 7.72 -24.01
N LEU A 139 -15.86 7.65 -22.95
CA LEU A 139 -15.93 8.55 -21.79
C LEU A 139 -14.68 9.45 -21.69
N ASN A 140 -13.77 9.38 -22.66
CA ASN A 140 -12.47 10.05 -22.67
C ASN A 140 -11.61 9.74 -21.42
N MET A 141 -11.60 8.48 -21.00
CA MET A 141 -10.85 7.99 -19.83
C MET A 141 -9.81 6.95 -20.23
N GLY A 142 -8.63 7.02 -19.61
CA GLY A 142 -7.66 5.92 -19.65
C GLY A 142 -8.17 4.74 -18.84
N ALA A 143 -8.27 3.55 -19.43
CA ALA A 143 -8.75 2.34 -18.75
C ALA A 143 -7.67 1.25 -18.79
N TYR A 144 -7.39 0.66 -17.63
CA TYR A 144 -6.29 -0.25 -17.43
C TYR A 144 -6.74 -1.45 -16.60
N VAL A 145 -6.27 -2.65 -16.93
CA VAL A 145 -6.29 -3.78 -15.99
C VAL A 145 -4.96 -3.79 -15.24
N VAL A 146 -4.99 -4.00 -13.93
CA VAL A 146 -3.82 -3.77 -13.05
C VAL A 146 -3.57 -4.92 -12.07
N GLY A 147 -2.47 -4.82 -11.33
CA GLY A 147 -2.30 -5.60 -10.10
C GLY A 147 -2.03 -7.09 -10.31
N GLY A 148 -2.68 -7.92 -9.49
CA GLY A 148 -2.46 -9.37 -9.45
C GLY A 148 -2.78 -10.06 -10.77
N PHE A 149 -3.79 -9.58 -11.49
CA PHE A 149 -4.14 -10.09 -12.82
C PHE A 149 -2.97 -9.99 -13.80
N VAL A 150 -2.32 -8.83 -13.86
CA VAL A 150 -1.20 -8.58 -14.78
C VAL A 150 0.00 -9.45 -14.43
N ARG A 151 0.32 -9.55 -13.13
CA ARG A 151 1.38 -10.42 -12.62
C ARG A 151 1.14 -11.87 -13.00
N ASP A 152 -0.05 -12.38 -12.73
CA ASP A 152 -0.37 -13.80 -12.92
C ASP A 152 -0.46 -14.14 -14.42
N LEU A 153 -0.95 -13.23 -15.26
CA LEU A 153 -0.88 -13.36 -16.72
C LEU A 153 0.57 -13.54 -17.21
N LEU A 154 1.51 -12.73 -16.72
CA LEU A 154 2.92 -12.82 -17.09
C LEU A 154 3.58 -14.09 -16.54
N LEU A 155 3.18 -14.55 -15.36
CA LEU A 155 3.60 -15.81 -14.76
C LEU A 155 2.92 -17.05 -15.35
N ARG A 156 1.96 -16.87 -16.28
CA ARG A 156 1.17 -17.94 -16.90
C ARG A 156 0.32 -18.72 -15.88
N ILE A 157 -0.12 -18.04 -14.82
CA ILE A 157 -1.01 -18.54 -13.80
C ILE A 157 -2.42 -18.06 -14.14
N GLU A 158 -3.41 -18.95 -14.07
CA GLU A 158 -4.80 -18.56 -14.27
C GLU A 158 -5.27 -17.70 -13.09
N ASN A 159 -5.76 -16.50 -13.41
CA ASN A 159 -6.36 -15.59 -12.46
C ASN A 159 -7.48 -14.82 -13.17
N LEU A 160 -8.69 -14.92 -12.62
CA LEU A 160 -9.90 -14.26 -13.13
C LEU A 160 -10.39 -13.12 -12.22
N ASP A 161 -9.56 -12.71 -11.27
CA ASP A 161 -9.77 -11.52 -10.44
C ASP A 161 -9.40 -10.27 -11.25
N ILE A 162 -10.40 -9.57 -11.78
CA ILE A 162 -10.19 -8.45 -12.72
C ILE A 162 -10.31 -7.12 -11.97
N ASP A 163 -9.15 -6.53 -11.71
CA ASP A 163 -9.02 -5.16 -11.22
C ASP A 163 -8.87 -4.16 -12.36
N ILE A 164 -9.84 -3.27 -12.51
CA ILE A 164 -9.81 -2.15 -13.46
C ILE A 164 -9.51 -0.85 -12.74
N VAL A 165 -8.50 -0.12 -13.22
CA VAL A 165 -8.22 1.26 -12.81
C VAL A 165 -8.48 2.20 -13.97
N VAL A 166 -9.12 3.34 -13.69
CA VAL A 166 -9.38 4.37 -14.69
C VAL A 166 -8.82 5.73 -14.29
N GLU A 167 -8.25 6.45 -15.26
CA GLU A 167 -7.91 7.86 -15.13
C GLU A 167 -9.14 8.70 -15.50
N GLY A 168 -9.99 8.97 -14.51
CA GLY A 168 -11.28 9.64 -14.69
C GLY A 168 -12.33 9.11 -13.71
N ASN A 169 -13.62 9.25 -14.02
CA ASN A 169 -14.69 8.80 -13.13
C ASN A 169 -14.95 7.28 -13.26
N GLY A 170 -14.39 6.48 -12.33
CA GLY A 170 -14.59 5.02 -12.26
C GLY A 170 -16.04 4.60 -12.09
N MET A 171 -16.83 5.37 -11.33
CA MET A 171 -18.25 5.09 -11.14
C MET A 171 -19.03 5.16 -12.46
N ALA A 172 -18.73 6.16 -13.29
CA ALA A 172 -19.38 6.33 -14.58
C ALA A 172 -19.05 5.16 -15.53
N LEU A 173 -17.80 4.69 -15.53
CA LEU A 173 -17.41 3.51 -16.29
C LEU A 173 -18.11 2.25 -15.78
N ALA A 174 -18.13 2.03 -14.46
CA ALA A 174 -18.76 0.87 -13.83
C ALA A 174 -20.27 0.79 -14.15
N GLN A 175 -21.00 1.90 -14.00
CA GLN A 175 -22.43 1.97 -14.34
C GLN A 175 -22.69 1.67 -15.82
N LYS A 176 -21.88 2.23 -16.72
CA LYS A 176 -22.02 2.01 -18.16
C LYS A 176 -21.65 0.57 -18.55
N LEU A 177 -20.70 -0.04 -17.85
CA LEU A 177 -20.31 -1.44 -18.03
C LEU A 177 -21.44 -2.38 -17.60
N ALA A 178 -21.97 -2.19 -16.40
CA ALA A 178 -23.08 -2.96 -15.86
C ALA A 178 -24.32 -2.89 -16.77
N LYS A 179 -24.72 -1.68 -17.18
CA LYS A 179 -25.84 -1.47 -18.12
C LYS A 179 -25.63 -2.21 -19.45
N LYS A 180 -24.40 -2.24 -19.97
CA LYS A 180 -24.09 -2.92 -21.25
C LYS A 180 -24.02 -4.44 -21.15
N LEU A 181 -23.79 -4.98 -19.95
CA LEU A 181 -23.59 -6.41 -19.71
C LEU A 181 -24.74 -7.05 -18.92
N GLY A 182 -25.79 -6.29 -18.61
CA GLY A 182 -26.93 -6.77 -17.83
C GLY A 182 -26.60 -7.05 -16.37
N GLY A 183 -25.61 -6.35 -15.81
CA GLY A 183 -25.17 -6.52 -14.43
C GLY A 183 -25.62 -5.39 -13.49
N GLU A 184 -25.23 -5.52 -12.23
CA GLU A 184 -25.48 -4.56 -11.15
C GLU A 184 -24.19 -3.91 -10.66
N VAL A 185 -24.29 -2.79 -9.93
CA VAL A 185 -23.13 -2.07 -9.40
C VAL A 185 -23.30 -1.81 -7.90
N ASN A 186 -22.40 -2.38 -7.10
CA ASN A 186 -22.24 -2.03 -5.70
C ASN A 186 -21.25 -0.86 -5.60
N ARG A 187 -21.67 0.21 -4.91
CA ARG A 187 -20.94 1.48 -4.87
C ARG A 187 -20.30 1.68 -3.50
N PHE A 188 -19.02 2.00 -3.49
CA PHE A 188 -18.27 2.34 -2.28
C PHE A 188 -17.69 3.75 -2.43
N LEU A 189 -18.56 4.75 -2.20
CA LEU A 189 -18.27 6.16 -2.46
C LEU A 189 -17.07 6.68 -1.66
N GLU A 190 -16.90 6.20 -0.43
CA GLU A 190 -15.82 6.60 0.49
C GLU A 190 -14.42 6.29 -0.06
N PHE A 191 -14.33 5.29 -0.94
CA PHE A 191 -13.08 4.84 -1.54
C PHE A 191 -13.00 5.17 -3.05
N GLY A 192 -14.07 5.70 -3.66
CA GLY A 192 -14.10 5.92 -5.11
C GLY A 192 -13.98 4.61 -5.91
N THR A 193 -14.50 3.51 -5.36
CA THR A 193 -14.52 2.18 -5.98
C THR A 193 -15.94 1.68 -6.21
N ALA A 194 -16.08 0.82 -7.21
CA ALA A 194 -17.32 0.14 -7.55
C ALA A 194 -17.04 -1.32 -7.89
N VAL A 195 -17.92 -2.21 -7.46
CA VAL A 195 -17.90 -3.61 -7.86
C VAL A 195 -19.04 -3.83 -8.85
N VAL A 196 -18.70 -4.22 -10.07
CA VAL A 196 -19.67 -4.61 -11.09
C VAL A 196 -19.92 -6.11 -10.96
N ILE A 197 -21.17 -6.51 -10.75
CA ILE A 197 -21.59 -7.90 -10.62
C ILE A 197 -22.36 -8.27 -11.89
N LEU A 198 -21.82 -9.18 -12.68
CA LEU A 198 -22.42 -9.66 -13.92
C LEU A 198 -23.41 -10.80 -13.67
N PRO A 199 -24.28 -11.12 -14.66
CA PRO A 199 -25.04 -12.36 -14.65
C PRO A 199 -24.13 -13.55 -14.38
N HIS A 200 -24.60 -14.52 -13.58
CA HIS A 200 -23.83 -15.66 -13.07
C HIS A 200 -22.80 -15.34 -11.97
N GLY A 201 -22.81 -14.13 -11.41
CA GLY A 201 -22.08 -13.77 -10.19
C GLY A 201 -20.61 -13.39 -10.41
N PHE A 202 -20.16 -13.25 -11.66
CA PHE A 202 -18.80 -12.80 -11.97
C PHE A 202 -18.60 -11.34 -11.56
N LYS A 203 -17.53 -11.04 -10.82
CA LYS A 203 -17.26 -9.72 -10.24
C LYS A 203 -16.10 -9.02 -10.94
N ILE A 204 -16.22 -7.71 -11.08
CA ILE A 204 -15.17 -6.84 -11.64
C ILE A 204 -15.03 -5.64 -10.73
N ASP A 205 -13.82 -5.43 -10.21
CA ASP A 205 -13.49 -4.29 -9.39
C ASP A 205 -13.10 -3.11 -10.30
N VAL A 206 -13.73 -1.97 -10.09
CA VAL A 206 -13.45 -0.73 -10.82
C VAL A 206 -13.09 0.35 -9.82
N ALA A 207 -11.83 0.80 -9.90
CA ALA A 207 -11.30 1.87 -9.09
C ALA A 207 -10.97 3.10 -9.94
N THR A 208 -11.19 4.27 -9.36
CA THR A 208 -10.61 5.50 -9.90
C THR A 208 -9.14 5.60 -9.50
N ALA A 209 -8.27 5.95 -10.45
CA ALA A 209 -6.85 6.17 -10.19
C ALA A 209 -6.68 7.25 -9.10
N ARG A 210 -5.99 6.87 -8.04
CA ARG A 210 -5.90 7.67 -6.82
C ARG A 210 -4.51 7.66 -6.20
N THR A 211 -4.15 8.78 -5.58
CA THR A 211 -3.07 8.83 -4.60
C THR A 211 -3.69 8.53 -3.24
N GLU A 212 -2.93 7.81 -2.42
CA GLU A 212 -3.31 7.51 -1.04
C GLU A 212 -2.41 8.29 -0.09
N PHE A 213 -3.03 8.98 0.86
CA PHE A 213 -2.34 9.65 1.96
C PHE A 213 -2.76 9.01 3.28
N TYR A 214 -1.79 8.56 4.06
CA TYR A 214 -2.02 8.01 5.40
C TYR A 214 -1.80 9.10 6.44
N GLU A 215 -2.79 9.37 7.29
CA GLU A 215 -2.65 10.40 8.34
C GLU A 215 -1.65 9.99 9.42
N TYR A 216 -1.50 8.69 9.65
CA TYR A 216 -0.53 8.08 10.55
C TYR A 216 -0.24 6.63 10.12
N PRO A 217 0.93 6.07 10.52
CA PRO A 217 1.25 4.66 10.27
C PRO A 217 0.11 3.71 10.64
N ALA A 218 -0.21 2.76 9.77
CA ALA A 218 -1.30 1.78 9.90
C ALA A 218 -2.75 2.33 9.82
N ALA A 219 -2.96 3.60 9.47
CA ALA A 219 -4.29 4.16 9.21
C ALA A 219 -4.92 3.65 7.89
N LEU A 220 -6.23 3.84 7.72
CA LEU A 220 -6.85 3.76 6.40
C LEU A 220 -6.41 4.95 5.53
N PRO A 221 -6.22 4.76 4.22
CA PRO A 221 -5.78 5.84 3.35
C PRO A 221 -6.92 6.83 3.02
N LYS A 222 -6.57 8.11 2.90
CA LYS A 222 -7.39 9.14 2.23
C LYS A 222 -7.05 9.21 0.74
N VAL A 223 -8.06 9.48 -0.08
CA VAL A 223 -8.02 9.30 -1.54
C VAL A 223 -8.07 10.65 -2.27
N GLU A 224 -7.14 10.90 -3.19
CA GLU A 224 -7.16 12.02 -4.14
C GLU A 224 -7.00 11.53 -5.59
N PHE A 225 -7.74 12.09 -6.55
CA PHE A 225 -7.71 11.64 -7.95
C PHE A 225 -6.39 12.00 -8.65
N THR A 226 -5.79 11.04 -9.38
CA THR A 226 -4.46 11.22 -9.97
C THR A 226 -4.22 10.36 -11.23
N SER A 227 -3.01 10.46 -11.79
CA SER A 227 -2.48 9.61 -12.85
C SER A 227 -2.28 8.15 -12.43
N LEU A 228 -2.35 7.23 -13.40
CA LEU A 228 -2.06 5.81 -13.21
C LEU A 228 -0.70 5.57 -12.52
N LYS A 229 0.32 6.37 -12.86
CA LYS A 229 1.67 6.23 -12.28
C LYS A 229 1.65 6.35 -10.76
N GLN A 230 0.90 7.31 -10.22
CA GLN A 230 0.78 7.51 -8.77
C GLN A 230 -0.08 6.43 -8.11
N ASP A 231 -1.15 5.96 -8.77
CA ASP A 231 -1.94 4.81 -8.27
C ASP A 231 -1.11 3.52 -8.18
N LEU A 232 -0.20 3.31 -9.14
CA LEU A 232 0.69 2.15 -9.09
C LEU A 232 1.78 2.29 -8.01
N TYR A 233 2.17 3.52 -7.63
CA TYR A 233 3.24 3.75 -6.64
C TYR A 233 2.83 3.42 -5.20
N ARG A 234 1.55 3.60 -4.86
CA ARG A 234 1.02 3.32 -3.51
C ARG A 234 0.83 1.84 -3.21
N ARG A 235 1.06 0.96 -4.20
CA ARG A 235 0.90 -0.50 -4.05
C ARG A 235 2.02 -1.11 -3.22
N ASP A 236 1.90 -2.39 -2.93
CA ASP A 236 2.82 -3.08 -2.02
C ASP A 236 4.18 -3.40 -2.67
N PHE A 237 4.18 -4.03 -3.84
CA PHE A 237 5.37 -4.56 -4.50
C PHE A 237 5.44 -4.22 -5.99
N THR A 238 6.65 -4.14 -6.54
CA THR A 238 6.90 -3.87 -7.97
C THR A 238 6.14 -4.84 -8.87
N ILE A 239 6.15 -6.13 -8.54
CA ILE A 239 5.45 -7.20 -9.27
C ILE A 239 3.92 -7.03 -9.32
N ASN A 240 3.34 -6.25 -8.40
CA ASN A 240 1.91 -5.92 -8.35
C ASN A 240 1.60 -4.50 -8.85
N SER A 241 2.61 -3.80 -9.36
CA SER A 241 2.55 -2.38 -9.73
C SER A 241 2.68 -2.17 -11.24
N MET A 242 2.12 -3.11 -12.00
CA MET A 242 2.05 -3.07 -13.46
C MET A 242 0.59 -2.93 -13.92
N ALA A 243 0.43 -2.42 -15.13
CA ALA A 243 -0.87 -2.21 -15.76
C ALA A 243 -0.83 -2.58 -17.24
N ILE A 244 -1.97 -3.00 -17.79
CA ILE A 244 -2.14 -3.19 -19.23
C ILE A 244 -3.25 -2.26 -19.71
N LYS A 245 -2.95 -1.45 -20.72
CA LYS A 245 -3.90 -0.50 -21.29
C LYS A 245 -4.97 -1.21 -22.13
N LEU A 246 -6.24 -0.85 -21.89
CA LEU A 246 -7.40 -1.49 -22.52
C LEU A 246 -8.01 -0.67 -23.66
N ASN A 247 -7.83 0.66 -23.65
CA ASN A 247 -8.28 1.58 -24.70
C ASN A 247 -7.84 1.13 -26.10
N ARG A 248 -8.57 1.52 -27.16
CA ARG A 248 -8.20 1.15 -28.56
C ARG A 248 -6.78 1.58 -28.90
N LYS A 249 -6.41 2.81 -28.55
CA LYS A 249 -5.05 3.33 -28.72
C LYS A 249 -4.16 2.79 -27.60
N GLY A 250 -3.16 1.99 -27.96
CA GLY A 250 -2.27 1.32 -27.00
C GLY A 250 -2.87 0.08 -26.35
N SER A 251 -3.88 -0.55 -27.00
CA SER A 251 -4.50 -1.77 -26.49
C SER A 251 -3.46 -2.89 -26.34
N GLY A 252 -3.32 -3.42 -25.12
CA GLY A 252 -2.34 -4.44 -24.79
C GLY A 252 -0.95 -3.91 -24.47
N ASP A 253 -0.75 -2.59 -24.39
CA ASP A 253 0.54 -2.04 -23.95
C ASP A 253 0.74 -2.34 -22.46
N LEU A 254 1.83 -3.03 -22.12
CA LEU A 254 2.25 -3.19 -20.73
C LEU A 254 2.91 -1.88 -20.26
N ILE A 255 2.44 -1.40 -19.11
CA ILE A 255 2.94 -0.23 -18.41
C ILE A 255 3.60 -0.72 -17.12
N ASP A 256 4.92 -0.53 -17.06
CA ASP A 256 5.74 -0.84 -15.90
C ASP A 256 6.69 0.32 -15.62
N PHE A 257 6.38 1.12 -14.60
CA PHE A 257 7.19 2.26 -14.19
C PHE A 257 8.29 1.88 -13.17
N TYR A 258 8.16 0.71 -12.54
CA TYR A 258 8.90 0.37 -11.32
C TYR A 258 9.74 -0.91 -11.45
N GLY A 259 9.76 -1.51 -12.64
CA GLY A 259 10.57 -2.69 -12.94
C GLY A 259 9.96 -4.00 -12.45
N GLY A 260 8.64 -4.06 -12.34
CA GLY A 260 7.91 -5.28 -11.96
C GLY A 260 8.17 -6.45 -12.90
N GLU A 261 8.29 -6.23 -14.22
CA GLU A 261 8.56 -7.29 -15.18
C GLU A 261 9.96 -7.88 -14.97
N ARG A 262 10.95 -7.02 -14.70
CA ARG A 262 12.31 -7.44 -14.37
C ARG A 262 12.35 -8.23 -13.07
N ASP A 263 11.64 -7.78 -12.04
CA ASP A 263 11.60 -8.46 -10.75
C ASP A 263 10.86 -9.80 -10.85
N LEU A 264 9.82 -9.92 -11.69
CA LEU A 264 9.20 -11.19 -12.04
C LEU A 264 10.21 -12.16 -12.68
N LYS A 265 10.98 -11.71 -13.68
CA LYS A 265 12.03 -12.52 -14.34
C LYS A 265 13.11 -12.96 -13.36
N LYS A 266 13.50 -12.09 -12.43
CA LYS A 266 14.49 -12.37 -11.38
C LYS A 266 13.92 -13.16 -10.19
N LYS A 267 12.61 -13.41 -10.15
CA LYS A 267 11.89 -14.03 -9.03
C LYS A 267 12.12 -13.30 -7.70
N VAL A 268 11.91 -11.98 -7.72
CA VAL A 268 12.17 -11.09 -6.58
C VAL A 268 10.89 -10.39 -6.12
N VAL A 269 10.69 -10.33 -4.80
CA VAL A 269 9.67 -9.47 -4.16
C VAL A 269 10.36 -8.20 -3.66
N ARG A 270 9.98 -7.05 -4.22
CA ARG A 270 10.58 -5.74 -3.93
C ARG A 270 9.50 -4.70 -3.65
N VAL A 271 9.66 -3.91 -2.58
CA VAL A 271 8.79 -2.76 -2.31
C VAL A 271 9.14 -1.54 -3.18
N LEU A 272 8.17 -0.68 -3.41
CA LEU A 272 8.33 0.52 -4.25
C LEU A 272 9.14 1.64 -3.56
N TYR A 273 9.16 1.67 -2.22
CA TYR A 273 9.87 2.66 -1.41
C TYR A 273 10.13 2.18 0.02
N ASN A 274 11.03 2.87 0.70
CA ASN A 274 11.54 2.56 2.05
C ASN A 274 10.47 2.60 3.15
N LEU A 275 9.49 3.50 3.06
CA LEU A 275 8.43 3.66 4.06
C LEU A 275 7.22 2.74 3.85
N SER A 276 7.26 1.84 2.85
CA SER A 276 6.13 0.97 2.49
C SER A 276 5.61 0.15 3.69
N PHE A 277 6.50 -0.41 4.51
CA PHE A 277 6.12 -1.17 5.70
C PHE A 277 5.76 -0.30 6.91
N VAL A 278 6.17 0.97 6.91
CA VAL A 278 5.78 1.92 7.96
C VAL A 278 4.35 2.37 7.75
N GLU A 279 3.98 2.65 6.50
CA GLU A 279 2.61 3.01 6.14
C GLU A 279 1.65 1.84 6.37
N ASP A 280 2.02 0.64 5.94
CA ASP A 280 1.21 -0.56 6.11
C ASP A 280 2.06 -1.77 6.50
N PRO A 281 2.17 -2.08 7.81
CA PRO A 281 2.98 -3.21 8.26
C PRO A 281 2.39 -4.58 7.87
N THR A 282 1.12 -4.65 7.42
CA THR A 282 0.54 -5.90 6.89
C THR A 282 1.26 -6.37 5.62
N ARG A 283 1.94 -5.45 4.91
CA ARG A 283 2.77 -5.78 3.74
C ARG A 283 3.92 -6.73 4.09
N ILE A 284 4.35 -6.82 5.36
CA ILE A 284 5.38 -7.80 5.77
C ILE A 284 4.84 -9.23 5.62
N PHE A 285 3.62 -9.48 6.09
CA PHE A 285 2.95 -10.78 5.92
C PHE A 285 2.71 -11.08 4.44
N ARG A 286 2.29 -10.08 3.66
CA ARG A 286 2.12 -10.21 2.21
C ARG A 286 3.44 -10.55 1.49
N ALA A 287 4.56 -9.96 1.91
CA ALA A 287 5.87 -10.24 1.34
C ALA A 287 6.24 -11.72 1.52
N VAL A 288 6.06 -12.24 2.76
CA VAL A 288 6.27 -13.66 3.06
C VAL A 288 5.32 -14.54 2.23
N ARG A 289 4.04 -14.17 2.17
CA ARG A 289 3.05 -14.91 1.37
C ARG A 289 3.45 -15.00 -0.10
N PHE A 290 3.83 -13.88 -0.74
CA PHE A 290 4.24 -13.87 -2.13
C PHE A 290 5.58 -14.57 -2.37
N GLU A 291 6.53 -14.47 -1.44
CA GLU A 291 7.79 -15.21 -1.48
C GLU A 291 7.51 -16.72 -1.58
N GLN A 292 6.65 -17.25 -0.71
CA GLN A 292 6.32 -18.68 -0.68
C GLN A 292 5.41 -19.10 -1.84
N ARG A 293 4.38 -18.32 -2.17
CA ARG A 293 3.40 -18.63 -3.22
C ARG A 293 4.05 -18.81 -4.59
N TYR A 294 5.00 -17.94 -4.92
CA TYR A 294 5.65 -17.94 -6.24
C TYR A 294 7.05 -18.55 -6.24
N GLY A 295 7.58 -18.95 -5.07
CA GLY A 295 8.96 -19.41 -4.94
C GLY A 295 9.97 -18.30 -5.28
N PHE A 296 9.65 -17.08 -4.87
CA PHE A 296 10.48 -15.89 -5.08
C PHE A 296 11.42 -15.70 -3.89
N ARG A 297 12.24 -14.66 -3.94
CA ARG A 297 13.07 -14.20 -2.82
C ARG A 297 12.78 -12.74 -2.53
N ILE A 298 12.67 -12.38 -1.26
CA ILE A 298 12.61 -10.97 -0.87
C ILE A 298 13.96 -10.31 -1.18
N ASP A 299 13.91 -9.16 -1.87
CA ASP A 299 15.08 -8.36 -2.19
C ASP A 299 15.88 -7.96 -0.93
N PRO A 300 17.23 -7.95 -0.96
CA PRO A 300 18.04 -7.62 0.23
C PRO A 300 17.71 -6.27 0.88
N GLN A 301 17.43 -5.23 0.07
CA GLN A 301 17.08 -3.91 0.59
C GLN A 301 15.67 -3.93 1.20
N THR A 302 14.72 -4.57 0.53
CA THR A 302 13.37 -4.81 1.08
C THR A 302 13.44 -5.55 2.42
N ARG A 303 14.32 -6.56 2.53
CA ARG A 303 14.58 -7.28 3.77
C ARG A 303 15.11 -6.35 4.87
N GLY A 304 15.99 -5.41 4.51
CA GLY A 304 16.47 -4.35 5.41
C GLY A 304 15.34 -3.45 5.92
N PHE A 305 14.43 -3.04 5.03
CA PHE A 305 13.27 -2.23 5.42
C PHE A 305 12.31 -2.96 6.37
N ILE A 306 12.08 -4.27 6.17
CA ILE A 306 11.31 -5.09 7.12
C ILE A 306 11.94 -5.03 8.51
N LYS A 307 13.26 -5.25 8.61
CA LYS A 307 13.97 -5.23 9.91
C LYS A 307 13.85 -3.86 10.60
N ASN A 308 13.98 -2.78 9.84
CA ASN A 308 13.87 -1.42 10.38
C ASN A 308 12.46 -1.14 10.91
N ALA A 309 11.42 -1.46 10.13
CA ALA A 309 10.03 -1.26 10.53
C ALA A 309 9.67 -2.05 11.81
N LEU A 310 10.22 -3.26 11.98
CA LEU A 310 10.00 -4.06 13.19
C LEU A 310 10.67 -3.45 14.43
N GLY A 311 11.80 -2.76 14.27
CA GLY A 311 12.52 -2.09 15.37
C GLY A 311 11.76 -0.90 15.96
N GLU A 312 10.82 -0.30 15.23
CA GLU A 312 10.11 0.92 15.62
C GLU A 312 8.80 0.68 16.39
N GLY A 313 8.43 -0.57 16.70
CA GLY A 313 7.22 -0.89 17.47
C GLY A 313 5.89 -0.61 16.76
N LEU A 314 5.92 -0.48 15.42
CA LEU A 314 4.77 -0.05 14.60
C LEU A 314 3.57 -1.00 14.64
N PHE A 315 3.79 -2.26 14.99
CA PHE A 315 2.77 -3.31 15.02
C PHE A 315 1.79 -3.18 16.18
N GLU A 316 2.15 -2.50 17.28
CA GLU A 316 1.24 -2.27 18.41
C GLU A 316 0.07 -1.33 18.04
N ARG A 317 0.18 -0.63 16.91
CA ARG A 317 -0.82 0.34 16.41
C ARG A 317 -1.69 -0.21 15.28
N LEU A 318 -1.45 -1.44 14.84
CA LEU A 318 -2.21 -2.07 13.76
C LEU A 318 -3.57 -2.58 14.27
N GLY A 319 -4.63 -2.37 13.48
CA GLY A 319 -5.90 -3.04 13.73
C GLY A 319 -5.76 -4.55 13.53
N ASN A 320 -6.12 -5.34 14.55
CA ASN A 320 -5.94 -6.80 14.60
C ASN A 320 -6.61 -7.55 13.44
N GLU A 321 -7.67 -7.00 12.83
CA GLU A 321 -8.45 -7.65 11.78
C GLU A 321 -7.69 -7.83 10.46
N ARG A 322 -6.98 -6.80 10.00
CA ARG A 322 -6.22 -6.88 8.73
C ARG A 322 -5.06 -7.85 8.82
N MET A 323 -4.43 -7.92 10.00
CA MET A 323 -3.40 -8.91 10.28
C MET A 323 -3.96 -10.33 10.26
N ARG A 324 -5.12 -10.56 10.90
CA ARG A 324 -5.83 -11.84 10.88
C ARG A 324 -6.14 -12.27 9.46
N ASP A 325 -6.66 -11.37 8.62
CA ASP A 325 -7.05 -11.71 7.25
C ASP A 325 -5.84 -12.13 6.40
N GLU A 326 -4.70 -11.43 6.51
CA GLU A 326 -3.46 -11.86 5.84
C GLU A 326 -2.92 -13.17 6.41
N LEU A 327 -3.05 -13.41 7.72
CA LEU A 327 -2.67 -14.69 8.33
C LEU A 327 -3.52 -15.84 7.79
N ILE A 328 -4.85 -15.66 7.68
CA ILE A 328 -5.75 -16.65 7.07
C ILE A 328 -5.32 -16.94 5.63
N LEU A 329 -4.95 -15.91 4.86
CA LEU A 329 -4.44 -16.11 3.50
C LEU A 329 -3.14 -16.90 3.48
N ILE A 330 -2.20 -16.64 4.40
CA ILE A 330 -0.95 -17.38 4.53
C ILE A 330 -1.21 -18.86 4.84
N LEU A 331 -2.10 -19.14 5.80
CA LEU A 331 -2.40 -20.51 6.22
C LEU A 331 -3.11 -21.32 5.12
N ASN A 332 -3.75 -20.65 4.16
CA ASN A 332 -4.39 -21.26 3.00
C ASN A 332 -3.44 -21.46 1.80
N GLU A 333 -2.18 -21.01 1.88
CA GLU A 333 -1.20 -21.27 0.82
C GLU A 333 -0.85 -22.77 0.71
N LYS A 334 -0.18 -23.15 -0.39
CA LYS A 334 0.22 -24.54 -0.63
C LYS A 334 1.20 -25.08 0.41
N LYS A 335 2.06 -24.23 0.97
CA LYS A 335 3.11 -24.58 1.95
C LYS A 335 3.04 -23.62 3.15
N PRO A 336 2.04 -23.76 4.03
CA PRO A 336 1.84 -22.84 5.15
C PRO A 336 2.99 -22.92 6.16
N LEU A 337 3.58 -24.11 6.38
CA LEU A 337 4.71 -24.29 7.30
C LEU A 337 5.91 -23.43 6.89
N ALA A 338 6.31 -23.45 5.62
CA ALA A 338 7.41 -22.63 5.11
C ALA A 338 7.16 -21.12 5.29
N ALA A 339 5.90 -20.68 5.19
CA ALA A 339 5.54 -19.29 5.48
C ALA A 339 5.64 -18.97 6.97
N ILE A 340 5.24 -19.89 7.86
CA ILE A 340 5.37 -19.73 9.32
C ILE A 340 6.83 -19.68 9.75
N GLU A 341 7.67 -20.57 9.24
CA GLU A 341 9.13 -20.56 9.47
C GLU A 341 9.75 -19.23 9.03
N ARG A 342 9.33 -18.74 7.86
CA ARG A 342 9.81 -17.47 7.34
C ARG A 342 9.34 -16.28 8.19
N MET A 343 8.12 -16.33 8.72
CA MET A 343 7.62 -15.36 9.70
C MET A 343 8.44 -15.37 11.00
N GLU A 344 8.84 -16.53 11.50
CA GLU A 344 9.74 -16.64 12.66
C GLU A 344 11.13 -16.07 12.35
N GLU A 345 11.68 -16.31 11.16
CA GLU A 345 12.97 -15.74 10.75
C GLU A 345 12.95 -14.20 10.74
N PHE A 346 11.83 -13.61 10.34
CA PHE A 346 11.60 -12.17 10.44
C PHE A 346 11.20 -11.71 11.84
N ARG A 347 10.98 -12.63 12.79
CA ARG A 347 10.46 -12.37 14.14
C ARG A 347 9.14 -11.61 14.12
N VAL A 348 8.27 -11.92 13.15
CA VAL A 348 6.95 -11.29 13.05
C VAL A 348 5.86 -12.03 13.81
N LEU A 349 6.06 -13.32 14.14
CA LEU A 349 5.09 -14.12 14.90
C LEU A 349 4.73 -13.52 16.26
N ARG A 350 5.72 -12.93 16.95
CA ARG A 350 5.52 -12.27 18.26
C ARG A 350 4.53 -11.10 18.24
N TYR A 351 4.26 -10.51 17.07
CA TYR A 351 3.29 -9.43 16.93
C TYR A 351 1.87 -9.93 16.69
N ILE A 352 1.71 -11.20 16.34
CA ILE A 352 0.41 -11.87 16.37
C ILE A 352 0.06 -12.19 17.83
N HIS A 353 1.00 -12.80 18.54
CA HIS A 353 0.89 -13.04 19.99
C HIS A 353 2.29 -13.11 20.61
N PRO A 354 2.58 -12.44 21.74
CA PRO A 354 3.93 -12.36 22.32
C PRO A 354 4.57 -13.73 22.60
N ASP A 355 3.76 -14.71 23.00
CA ASP A 355 4.21 -16.07 23.32
C ASP A 355 4.29 -17.00 22.12
N LEU A 356 3.86 -16.54 20.93
CA LEU A 356 3.91 -17.35 19.73
C LEU A 356 5.34 -17.42 19.20
N ARG A 357 6.00 -18.54 19.45
CA ARG A 357 7.34 -18.85 18.95
C ARG A 357 7.37 -20.22 18.32
N LEU A 358 8.00 -20.32 17.16
CA LEU A 358 8.21 -21.61 16.51
C LEU A 358 9.34 -22.38 17.21
N ASN A 359 9.00 -23.42 17.96
CA ASN A 359 9.96 -24.33 18.57
C ASN A 359 9.93 -25.72 17.90
N ARG A 360 10.89 -26.59 18.22
CA ARG A 360 10.99 -27.93 17.61
C ARG A 360 9.72 -28.77 17.80
N ARG A 361 9.02 -28.63 18.93
CA ARG A 361 7.78 -29.36 19.21
C ARG A 361 6.64 -28.87 18.30
N ILE A 362 6.43 -27.56 18.22
CA ILE A 362 5.40 -26.96 17.37
C ILE A 362 5.68 -27.25 15.90
N THR A 363 6.95 -27.16 15.47
CA THR A 363 7.36 -27.48 14.10
C THR A 363 6.96 -28.91 13.73
N ARG A 364 7.27 -29.91 14.57
CA ARG A 364 6.86 -31.31 14.35
C ARG A 364 5.34 -31.49 14.27
N ILE A 365 4.59 -30.78 15.11
CA ILE A 365 3.12 -30.83 15.08
C ILE A 365 2.61 -30.29 13.74
N LEU A 366 3.15 -29.15 13.27
CA LEU A 366 2.76 -28.57 11.99
C LEU A 366 3.12 -29.46 10.80
N GLU A 367 4.31 -30.08 10.82
CA GLU A 367 4.74 -31.07 9.82
C GLU A 367 3.78 -32.28 9.79
N GLU A 368 3.37 -32.78 10.96
CA GLU A 368 2.42 -33.89 11.05
C GLU A 368 1.02 -33.50 10.55
N ILE A 369 0.56 -32.29 10.86
CA ILE A 369 -0.72 -31.75 10.35
C ILE A 369 -0.67 -31.66 8.82
N GLU A 370 0.42 -31.13 8.24
CA GLU A 370 0.57 -31.01 6.80
C GLU A 370 0.59 -32.40 6.13
N ARG A 371 1.33 -33.36 6.70
CA ARG A 371 1.36 -34.74 6.22
C ARG A 371 -0.03 -35.39 6.24
N LYS A 372 -0.73 -35.35 7.38
CA LYS A 372 -2.08 -35.94 7.52
C LYS A 372 -3.10 -35.27 6.61
N ARG A 373 -3.01 -33.95 6.41
CA ARG A 373 -3.88 -33.21 5.48
C ARG A 373 -3.69 -33.66 4.04
N GLU A 374 -2.45 -33.85 3.60
CA GLU A 374 -2.17 -34.35 2.25
C GLU A 374 -2.58 -35.83 2.09
N GLU A 375 -2.37 -36.67 3.10
CA GLU A 375 -2.89 -38.05 3.12
C GLU A 375 -4.43 -38.07 2.96
N TYR A 376 -5.14 -37.27 3.75
CA TYR A 376 -6.60 -37.19 3.69
C TYR A 376 -7.11 -36.67 2.34
N LYS A 377 -6.44 -35.68 1.75
CA LYS A 377 -6.77 -35.19 0.40
C LYS A 377 -6.62 -36.29 -0.66
N ARG A 378 -5.54 -37.08 -0.62
CA ARG A 378 -5.34 -38.20 -1.55
C ARG A 378 -6.45 -39.25 -1.40
N MET A 379 -6.80 -39.59 -0.16
CA MET A 379 -7.93 -40.49 0.13
C MET A 379 -9.25 -39.99 -0.47
N LEU A 380 -9.56 -38.69 -0.33
CA LEU A 380 -10.76 -38.09 -0.90
C LEU A 380 -10.76 -38.04 -2.44
N MET A 381 -9.58 -37.89 -3.05
CA MET A 381 -9.42 -37.82 -4.51
C MET A 381 -9.33 -39.20 -5.18
N GLY A 382 -9.35 -40.29 -4.40
CA GLY A 382 -9.25 -41.66 -4.91
C GLY A 382 -7.87 -42.03 -5.48
N GLU A 383 -6.86 -41.21 -5.21
CA GLU A 383 -5.47 -41.48 -5.60
C GLU A 383 -4.84 -42.36 -4.51
N LYS A 384 -4.63 -43.66 -4.80
CA LYS A 384 -3.96 -44.61 -3.92
C LYS A 384 -2.46 -44.35 -3.80
#